data_AF-A0A2N2EWZ5-F1
#
_entry.id   AF-A0A2N2EWZ5-F1
#
_cell.length_a   1.000
_cell.length_b   1.000
_cell.length_c   1.000
_cell.angle_alpha   90.00
_cell.angle_beta   90.00
_cell.angle_gamma   90.00
#
_symmetry.space_group_name_H-M   'P 1'
#
loop_
_entity.id
_entity.type
_entity.pdbx_description
1 polymer ?
#
loop_
_entity_poly.entity_id
_entity_poly.type
_entity_poly.pdbx_seq_one_letter_code
_entity_poly.pdbx_strand_id
1 'polypeptide(L)'
;MRDVGINELPSSYLSLIAPPESAQKKTPQKSPALAGRSDSEKLRTSHFSSLEKIKAQYLDCKMCPLAKSRLRLVFGEGSARARLMFIGEGPGFTEDHLGRPFVGRSGNLLTDIITRGMKMKREDVYIANIVKCHPMKDPSDPEKHSNDRPPSPEEVSKCMPILLKQIDAIRPEVICTLGSPAAKIMLNRKDGISNLRGKIFDIRPLPDDPDYRVKLVPTFHPAYLLRNPPAKKPAWEDIKVIMGLLKK
;
A
#
# COMPACT_ATOMS: atom_id res chain seq x y z
N MET A 1 19.60 15.57 18.70
CA MET A 1 18.19 15.76 18.28
C MET A 1 17.46 14.48 18.64
N ARG A 2 16.36 14.58 19.41
CA ARG A 2 15.77 13.45 20.13
C ARG A 2 15.21 12.40 19.15
N ASP A 3 15.81 11.21 19.17
CA ASP A 3 15.31 10.00 18.53
C ASP A 3 14.00 9.59 19.17
N VAL A 4 12.90 9.69 18.42
CA VAL A 4 11.63 9.06 18.80
C VAL A 4 11.66 7.64 18.21
N GLY A 5 12.25 6.72 18.97
CA GLY A 5 12.41 5.33 18.61
C GLY A 5 11.05 4.64 18.44
N ILE A 6 10.88 3.95 17.31
CA ILE A 6 9.73 3.07 17.02
C ILE A 6 9.91 1.76 17.79
N ASN A 7 9.85 1.84 19.12
CA ASN A 7 9.59 0.69 19.97
C ASN A 7 8.09 0.66 20.25
N GLU A 8 7.52 -0.54 20.23
CA GLU A 8 6.08 -0.83 20.36
C GLU A 8 5.24 -0.75 19.08
N LEU A 9 5.61 -1.55 18.07
CA LEU A 9 4.56 -2.19 17.27
C LEU A 9 3.92 -3.27 18.17
N PRO A 10 2.59 -3.26 18.38
CA PRO A 10 1.94 -4.20 19.30
C PRO A 10 2.18 -5.66 18.86
N SER A 11 2.43 -6.54 19.83
CA SER A 11 2.65 -8.00 19.64
C SER A 11 1.56 -8.67 18.78
N SER A 12 0.34 -8.11 18.78
CA SER A 12 -0.77 -8.53 17.91
C SER A 12 -0.47 -8.41 16.41
N TYR A 13 0.47 -7.57 15.99
CA TYR A 13 0.93 -7.46 14.60
C TYR A 13 1.92 -8.57 14.26
N LEU A 14 2.76 -9.01 15.20
CA LEU A 14 3.71 -10.10 14.99
C LEU A 14 2.99 -11.46 14.93
N SER A 15 1.91 -11.64 15.71
CA SER A 15 1.11 -12.87 15.69
C SER A 15 0.32 -13.09 14.40
N LEU A 16 0.01 -12.03 13.65
CA LEU A 16 -0.68 -12.14 12.36
C LEU A 16 0.25 -12.56 11.22
N ILE A 17 1.58 -12.48 11.39
CA ILE A 17 2.54 -12.64 10.27
C ILE A 17 3.65 -13.67 10.63
N ALA A 18 3.58 -14.29 11.81
CA ALA A 18 4.51 -15.33 12.21
C ALA A 18 4.22 -16.64 11.45
N PRO A 19 5.22 -17.28 10.82
CA PRO A 19 5.03 -18.56 10.14
C PRO A 19 4.77 -19.69 11.15
N PRO A 20 3.85 -20.63 10.88
CA PRO A 20 3.77 -21.86 11.66
C PRO A 20 4.97 -22.77 11.34
N GLU A 21 5.55 -23.38 12.38
CA GLU A 21 6.55 -24.45 12.26
C GLU A 21 5.94 -25.69 11.59
N SER A 22 6.70 -26.20 10.60
CA SER A 22 6.60 -27.50 9.91
C SER A 22 5.31 -28.34 10.04
N ALA A 23 4.58 -28.46 8.93
CA ALA A 23 3.79 -29.66 8.64
C ALA A 23 3.64 -29.94 7.12
N GLN A 24 4.41 -30.93 6.67
CA GLN A 24 4.15 -32.00 5.70
C GLN A 24 3.45 -31.73 4.35
N LYS A 25 4.19 -32.13 3.29
CA LYS A 25 3.87 -32.13 1.86
C LYS A 25 2.57 -32.88 1.52
N LYS A 26 1.74 -32.28 0.67
CA LYS A 26 0.89 -33.02 -0.29
C LYS A 26 1.07 -32.45 -1.70
N THR A 27 1.12 -33.38 -2.65
CA THR A 27 1.49 -33.24 -4.06
C THR A 27 0.43 -32.48 -4.87
N PRO A 28 0.78 -31.61 -5.83
CA PRO A 28 -0.21 -30.86 -6.62
C PRO A 28 -0.78 -31.70 -7.78
N GLN A 29 -2.10 -31.69 -7.92
CA GLN A 29 -2.79 -32.14 -9.13
C GLN A 29 -2.92 -30.99 -10.13
N LYS A 30 -2.63 -31.31 -11.40
CA LYS A 30 -2.73 -30.40 -12.56
C LYS A 30 -4.20 -30.09 -12.86
N SER A 31 -4.45 -28.91 -13.43
CA SER A 31 -5.66 -28.67 -14.23
C SER A 31 -5.39 -27.72 -15.39
N PRO A 32 -6.16 -27.85 -16.50
CA PRO A 32 -5.76 -27.42 -17.82
C PRO A 32 -6.29 -26.04 -18.20
N ALA A 33 -5.65 -25.45 -19.21
CA ALA A 33 -6.00 -24.18 -19.83
C ALA A 33 -7.21 -24.29 -20.78
N LEU A 34 -7.75 -23.11 -21.12
CA LEU A 34 -8.76 -22.73 -22.12
C LEU A 34 -10.19 -22.45 -21.62
N ALA A 35 -10.42 -21.19 -21.20
CA ALA A 35 -11.73 -20.52 -21.32
C ALA A 35 -11.52 -19.01 -21.55
N GLY A 36 -11.79 -18.56 -22.78
CA GLY A 36 -11.54 -17.20 -23.25
C GLY A 36 -12.78 -16.30 -23.15
N ARG A 37 -12.56 -15.07 -22.67
CA ARG A 37 -13.49 -13.92 -22.58
C ARG A 37 -14.61 -13.97 -21.52
N SER A 38 -15.49 -14.98 -21.46
CA SER A 38 -16.65 -14.94 -20.52
C SER A 38 -16.24 -15.05 -19.04
N ASP A 39 -15.22 -15.86 -18.75
CA ASP A 39 -14.69 -16.02 -17.39
C ASP A 39 -13.87 -14.81 -16.94
N SER A 40 -13.18 -14.15 -17.87
CA SER A 40 -12.50 -12.88 -17.57
C SER A 40 -13.49 -11.78 -17.23
N GLU A 41 -14.65 -11.71 -17.90
CA GLU A 41 -15.72 -10.75 -17.60
C GLU A 41 -16.32 -11.00 -16.19
N LYS A 42 -16.73 -12.25 -15.92
CA LYS A 42 -17.29 -12.65 -14.61
C LYS A 42 -16.31 -12.41 -13.48
N LEU A 43 -15.04 -12.71 -13.70
CA LEU A 43 -13.99 -12.49 -12.72
C LEU A 43 -13.71 -10.97 -12.55
N ARG A 44 -13.92 -10.07 -13.55
CA ARG A 44 -13.68 -8.61 -13.33
C ARG A 44 -14.81 -8.02 -12.53
N THR A 45 -16.04 -8.45 -12.81
CA THR A 45 -17.20 -8.10 -12.00
C THR A 45 -17.05 -8.60 -10.56
N SER A 46 -16.54 -9.82 -10.32
CA SER A 46 -16.35 -10.34 -8.97
C SER A 46 -15.32 -9.55 -8.15
N HIS A 47 -14.13 -9.30 -8.68
CA HIS A 47 -13.08 -8.53 -7.97
C HIS A 47 -13.51 -7.08 -7.70
N PHE A 48 -14.10 -6.40 -8.68
CA PHE A 48 -14.62 -5.05 -8.51
C PHE A 48 -15.72 -5.01 -7.45
N SER A 49 -16.67 -5.96 -7.50
CA SER A 49 -17.73 -6.08 -6.49
C SER A 49 -17.17 -6.36 -5.09
N SER A 50 -16.04 -7.05 -4.98
CA SER A 50 -15.38 -7.32 -3.69
C SER A 50 -14.79 -6.04 -3.09
N LEU A 51 -14.02 -5.26 -3.85
CA LEU A 51 -13.46 -4.00 -3.37
C LEU A 51 -14.52 -2.96 -3.01
N GLU A 52 -15.59 -2.84 -3.81
CA GLU A 52 -16.72 -1.95 -3.52
C GLU A 52 -17.43 -2.37 -2.21
N LYS A 53 -17.64 -3.68 -1.99
CA LYS A 53 -18.19 -4.20 -0.72
C LYS A 53 -17.27 -3.90 0.46
N ILE A 54 -15.96 -4.10 0.31
CA ILE A 54 -14.99 -3.77 1.35
C ILE A 54 -15.02 -2.26 1.64
N LYS A 55 -15.03 -1.42 0.60
CA LYS A 55 -15.12 0.03 0.74
C LYS A 55 -16.37 0.42 1.53
N ALA A 56 -17.53 -0.11 1.16
CA ALA A 56 -18.81 0.16 1.83
C ALA A 56 -18.76 -0.19 3.33
N GLN A 57 -18.12 -1.29 3.72
CA GLN A 57 -17.95 -1.66 5.14
C GLN A 57 -17.15 -0.63 5.96
N TYR A 58 -16.27 0.13 5.31
CA TYR A 58 -15.33 1.03 5.99
C TYR A 58 -15.61 2.52 5.78
N LEU A 59 -16.62 2.92 5.00
CA LEU A 59 -16.95 4.33 4.75
C LEU A 59 -17.13 5.14 6.05
N ASP A 60 -17.80 4.56 7.04
CA ASP A 60 -17.97 5.14 8.39
C ASP A 60 -17.06 4.48 9.44
N CYS A 61 -15.87 4.03 9.05
CA CYS A 61 -14.92 3.38 9.96
C CYS A 61 -14.62 4.29 11.17
N LYS A 62 -14.77 3.76 12.39
CA LYS A 62 -14.49 4.47 13.67
C LYS A 62 -13.47 3.74 14.54
N MET A 63 -12.67 2.85 13.94
CA MET A 63 -11.80 1.91 14.67
C MET A 63 -10.56 2.55 15.33
N CYS A 64 -10.22 3.81 15.01
CA CYS A 64 -9.09 4.52 15.60
C CYS A 64 -9.34 6.03 15.72
N PRO A 65 -8.52 6.77 16.49
CA PRO A 65 -8.71 8.20 16.72
C PRO A 65 -8.75 9.07 15.45
N LEU A 66 -8.04 8.67 14.39
CA LEU A 66 -8.01 9.41 13.11
C LEU A 66 -9.40 9.55 12.46
N ALA A 67 -10.34 8.66 12.79
CA ALA A 67 -11.71 8.74 12.28
C ALA A 67 -12.46 9.98 12.77
N LYS A 68 -12.06 10.55 13.91
CA LYS A 68 -12.74 11.70 14.52
C LYS A 68 -12.41 13.02 13.83
N SER A 69 -11.27 13.10 13.14
CA SER A 69 -10.74 14.34 12.58
C SER A 69 -10.61 14.35 11.06
N ARG A 70 -10.66 13.19 10.40
CA ARG A 70 -10.65 13.13 8.93
C ARG A 70 -11.84 13.91 8.35
N LEU A 71 -11.64 14.58 7.23
CA LEU A 71 -12.72 15.12 6.42
C LEU A 71 -13.32 14.03 5.53
N ARG A 72 -12.47 13.22 4.88
CA ARG A 72 -12.90 12.09 4.06
C ARG A 72 -12.01 10.87 4.25
N LEU A 73 -12.63 9.70 4.17
CA LEU A 73 -11.87 8.46 4.10
C LEU A 73 -11.16 8.38 2.74
N VAL A 74 -9.84 8.17 2.79
CA VAL A 74 -9.03 7.90 1.61
C VAL A 74 -8.76 6.40 1.53
N PHE A 75 -9.74 5.68 1.00
CA PHE A 75 -9.71 4.21 0.95
C PHE A 75 -8.57 3.68 0.07
N GLY A 76 -8.47 4.21 -1.14
CA GLY A 76 -7.62 3.72 -2.23
C GLY A 76 -8.33 3.94 -3.56
N GLU A 77 -7.58 4.00 -4.66
CA GLU A 77 -8.15 4.13 -5.99
C GLU A 77 -7.35 3.32 -7.02
N GLY A 78 -8.02 2.90 -8.10
CA GLY A 78 -7.39 2.19 -9.22
C GLY A 78 -8.06 0.87 -9.57
N SER A 79 -7.38 0.05 -10.37
CA SER A 79 -7.91 -1.23 -10.86
C SER A 79 -8.04 -2.27 -9.75
N ALA A 80 -9.22 -2.92 -9.66
CA ALA A 80 -9.45 -4.08 -8.81
C ALA A 80 -8.64 -5.33 -9.23
N ARG A 81 -7.93 -5.25 -10.36
CA ARG A 81 -7.07 -6.29 -10.93
C ARG A 81 -5.65 -5.78 -11.19
N ALA A 82 -5.25 -4.74 -10.46
CA ALA A 82 -3.95 -4.14 -10.66
C ALA A 82 -2.86 -5.18 -10.42
N ARG A 83 -2.01 -5.41 -11.43
CA ARG A 83 -0.78 -6.22 -11.28
C ARG A 83 0.22 -5.53 -10.35
N LEU A 84 0.14 -4.21 -10.25
CA LEU A 84 0.98 -3.35 -9.42
C LEU A 84 0.15 -2.54 -8.44
N MET A 85 0.50 -2.63 -7.16
CA MET A 85 -0.08 -1.82 -6.09
C MET A 85 0.97 -0.90 -5.46
N PHE A 86 0.69 0.40 -5.38
CA PHE A 86 1.50 1.36 -4.64
C PHE A 86 0.94 1.58 -3.23
N ILE A 87 1.82 1.59 -2.23
CA ILE A 87 1.43 1.76 -0.81
C ILE A 87 2.28 2.87 -0.18
N GLY A 88 1.64 3.98 0.17
CA GLY A 88 2.23 5.07 0.98
C GLY A 88 1.93 4.94 2.47
N GLU A 89 2.33 5.95 3.27
CA GLU A 89 2.11 5.97 4.72
C GLU A 89 0.65 6.30 5.07
N GLY A 90 0.17 7.48 4.67
CA GLY A 90 -1.14 8.01 5.01
C GLY A 90 -1.54 9.17 4.09
N PRO A 91 -2.81 9.60 4.12
CA PRO A 91 -3.27 10.81 3.45
C PRO A 91 -2.61 12.06 4.03
N GLY A 92 -2.37 13.06 3.20
CA GLY A 92 -2.10 14.42 3.63
C GLY A 92 -3.32 15.31 3.46
N PHE A 93 -3.13 16.61 3.64
CA PHE A 93 -4.18 17.63 3.54
C PHE A 93 -5.06 17.49 2.28
N THR A 94 -4.46 17.53 1.09
CA THR A 94 -5.24 17.49 -0.18
C THR A 94 -5.99 16.18 -0.36
N GLU A 95 -5.37 15.06 0.01
CA GLU A 95 -6.00 13.74 -0.05
C GLU A 95 -7.22 13.67 0.87
N ASP A 96 -7.13 14.21 2.09
CA ASP A 96 -8.23 14.22 3.07
C ASP A 96 -9.42 15.05 2.58
N HIS A 97 -9.17 16.18 1.93
CA HIS A 97 -10.22 17.04 1.37
C HIS A 97 -10.90 16.42 0.15
N LEU A 98 -10.14 15.67 -0.66
CA LEU A 98 -10.66 15.09 -1.90
C LEU A 98 -11.18 13.65 -1.72
N GLY A 99 -10.77 12.95 -0.68
CA GLY A 99 -11.09 11.52 -0.47
C GLY A 99 -10.34 10.60 -1.43
N ARG A 100 -9.22 11.06 -2.01
CA ARG A 100 -8.47 10.35 -3.07
C ARG A 100 -6.99 10.27 -2.70
N PRO A 101 -6.31 9.13 -2.91
CA PRO A 101 -4.91 8.97 -2.52
C PRO A 101 -3.99 9.67 -3.52
N PHE A 102 -2.90 10.26 -3.04
CA PHE A 102 -1.83 10.80 -3.91
C PHE A 102 -2.37 11.74 -5.01
N VAL A 103 -3.05 12.82 -4.60
CA VAL A 103 -3.60 13.86 -5.50
C VAL A 103 -2.98 15.24 -5.25
N GLY A 104 -2.19 15.41 -4.19
CA GLY A 104 -1.34 16.58 -3.98
C GLY A 104 -0.06 16.58 -4.83
N ARG A 105 0.90 17.44 -4.48
CA ARG A 105 2.18 17.58 -5.24
C ARG A 105 2.97 16.27 -5.35
N SER A 106 3.09 15.52 -4.25
CA SER A 106 3.71 14.18 -4.24
C SER A 106 2.95 13.20 -5.13
N GLY A 107 1.63 13.32 -5.14
CA GLY A 107 0.74 12.54 -5.99
C GLY A 107 0.92 12.79 -7.48
N ASN A 108 1.06 14.04 -7.88
CA ASN A 108 1.35 14.41 -9.27
C ASN A 108 2.68 13.80 -9.76
N LEU A 109 3.72 13.83 -8.93
CA LEU A 109 4.98 13.17 -9.26
C LEU A 109 4.82 11.65 -9.39
N LEU A 110 4.04 11.00 -8.51
CA LEU A 110 3.73 9.58 -8.65
C LEU A 110 2.97 9.30 -9.95
N THR A 111 1.99 10.14 -10.30
CA THR A 111 1.27 10.05 -11.57
C THR A 111 2.22 10.18 -12.76
N ASP A 112 3.18 11.11 -12.74
CA ASP A 112 4.19 11.24 -13.80
C ASP A 112 5.10 10.01 -13.88
N ILE A 113 5.50 9.42 -12.75
CA ILE A 113 6.26 8.17 -12.72
C ILE A 113 5.47 7.07 -13.43
N ILE A 114 4.19 6.90 -13.11
CA ILE A 114 3.32 5.86 -13.70
C ILE A 114 3.09 6.13 -15.20
N THR A 115 2.64 7.33 -15.53
CA THR A 115 2.16 7.65 -16.89
C THR A 115 3.29 7.94 -17.87
N ARG A 116 4.27 8.75 -17.46
CA ARG A 116 5.36 9.17 -18.34
C ARG A 116 6.54 8.21 -18.26
N GLY A 117 6.85 7.73 -17.06
CA GLY A 117 7.94 6.77 -16.83
C GLY A 117 7.55 5.37 -17.25
N MET A 118 6.57 4.77 -16.58
CA MET A 118 6.20 3.36 -16.77
C MET A 118 5.32 3.12 -18.01
N LYS A 119 4.78 4.18 -18.62
CA LYS A 119 3.85 4.12 -19.76
C LYS A 119 2.57 3.34 -19.44
N MET A 120 2.10 3.42 -18.19
CA MET A 120 0.85 2.83 -17.72
C MET A 120 -0.17 3.92 -17.44
N LYS A 121 -1.47 3.60 -17.45
CA LYS A 121 -2.46 4.56 -16.94
C LYS A 121 -2.50 4.49 -15.42
N ARG A 122 -2.86 5.60 -14.79
CA ARG A 122 -3.03 5.63 -13.33
C ARG A 122 -4.16 4.69 -12.89
N GLU A 123 -5.22 4.54 -13.70
CA GLU A 123 -6.29 3.58 -13.42
C GLU A 123 -5.88 2.11 -13.57
N ASP A 124 -4.77 1.78 -14.24
CA ASP A 124 -4.32 0.40 -14.43
C ASP A 124 -3.64 -0.19 -13.16
N VAL A 125 -3.13 0.68 -12.30
CA VAL A 125 -2.52 0.33 -11.01
C VAL A 125 -3.50 0.54 -9.88
N TYR A 126 -3.17 0.07 -8.67
CA TYR A 126 -3.93 0.41 -7.47
C TYR A 126 -3.05 1.21 -6.51
N ILE A 127 -3.60 2.28 -5.93
CA ILE A 127 -2.86 3.19 -5.04
C ILE A 127 -3.59 3.25 -3.70
N ALA A 128 -2.87 2.97 -2.63
CA ALA A 128 -3.38 2.99 -1.27
C ALA A 128 -2.32 3.50 -0.28
N ASN A 129 -2.72 3.62 0.98
CA ASN A 129 -1.84 3.94 2.10
C ASN A 129 -2.01 2.91 3.24
N ILE A 130 -1.04 2.85 4.16
CA ILE A 130 -1.13 2.05 5.39
C ILE A 130 -2.34 2.48 6.21
N VAL A 131 -2.45 3.78 6.52
CA VAL A 131 -3.64 4.36 7.16
C VAL A 131 -4.54 5.05 6.13
N LYS A 132 -5.85 5.07 6.36
CA LYS A 132 -6.86 5.59 5.41
C LYS A 132 -7.37 7.00 5.75
N CYS A 133 -6.86 7.58 6.83
CA CYS A 133 -7.30 8.86 7.40
C CYS A 133 -6.07 9.73 7.64
N HIS A 134 -6.18 11.04 7.43
CA HIS A 134 -5.06 11.99 7.59
C HIS A 134 -4.59 12.08 9.06
N PRO A 135 -3.33 11.68 9.37
CA PRO A 135 -2.79 11.85 10.71
C PRO A 135 -2.35 13.31 10.91
N MET A 136 -3.16 14.03 11.69
CA MET A 136 -2.97 15.45 11.99
C MET A 136 -2.21 15.65 13.32
N LYS A 137 -1.34 16.66 13.38
CA LYS A 137 -0.70 17.15 14.62
C LYS A 137 -1.70 17.88 15.50
N ASP A 138 -2.60 18.62 14.88
CA ASP A 138 -3.64 19.46 15.48
C ASP A 138 -4.99 19.09 14.85
N PRO A 139 -5.66 18.05 15.36
CA PRO A 139 -6.94 17.58 14.84
C PRO A 139 -8.10 18.57 15.05
N SER A 140 -7.89 19.62 15.85
CA SER A 140 -8.91 20.64 16.12
C SER A 140 -9.03 21.68 14.99
N ASP A 141 -8.02 21.75 14.12
CA ASP A 141 -7.98 22.64 12.96
C ASP A 141 -7.60 21.85 11.68
N PRO A 142 -8.57 21.16 11.05
CA PRO A 142 -8.35 20.39 9.81
C PRO A 142 -7.88 21.23 8.62
N GLU A 143 -8.19 22.53 8.62
CA GLU A 143 -7.84 23.48 7.56
C GLU A 143 -6.38 23.94 7.65
N LYS A 144 -5.71 23.68 8.78
CA LYS A 144 -4.31 24.02 8.98
C LYS A 144 -3.41 23.30 7.98
N HIS A 145 -2.65 24.08 7.23
CA HIS A 145 -1.55 23.52 6.43
C HIS A 145 -0.40 23.05 7.34
N SER A 146 0.40 22.10 6.85
CA SER A 146 1.50 21.47 7.61
C SER A 146 1.07 20.64 8.83
N ASN A 147 -0.18 20.18 8.83
CA ASN A 147 -0.75 19.37 9.89
C ASN A 147 -0.28 17.90 9.86
N ASP A 148 0.41 17.45 8.81
CA ASP A 148 0.85 16.06 8.67
C ASP A 148 1.80 15.61 9.81
N ARG A 149 1.54 14.43 10.36
CA ARG A 149 2.47 13.65 11.19
C ARG A 149 2.48 12.17 10.75
N PRO A 150 3.47 11.38 11.16
CA PRO A 150 3.38 9.94 11.05
C PRO A 150 2.20 9.38 11.86
N PRO A 151 1.54 8.30 11.40
CA PRO A 151 0.56 7.58 12.20
C PRO A 151 1.23 6.85 13.36
N SER A 152 0.52 6.72 14.48
CA SER A 152 0.99 5.94 15.63
C SER A 152 0.93 4.43 15.34
N PRO A 153 1.68 3.60 16.08
CA PRO A 153 1.57 2.13 15.97
C PRO A 153 0.14 1.61 16.19
N GLU A 154 -0.62 2.22 17.10
CA GLU A 154 -2.02 1.87 17.34
C GLU A 154 -2.89 2.21 16.12
N GLU A 155 -2.74 3.41 15.56
CA GLU A 155 -3.47 3.84 14.36
C GLU A 155 -3.17 2.92 13.17
N VAL A 156 -1.90 2.53 12.99
CA VAL A 156 -1.48 1.55 11.98
C VAL A 156 -2.16 0.20 12.23
N SER A 157 -2.07 -0.33 13.45
CA SER A 157 -2.63 -1.63 13.82
C SER A 157 -4.13 -1.72 13.55
N LYS A 158 -4.89 -0.66 13.90
CA LYS A 158 -6.33 -0.61 13.67
C LYS A 158 -6.71 -0.43 12.19
N CYS A 159 -5.86 0.19 11.38
CA CYS A 159 -6.16 0.46 9.97
C CYS A 159 -5.67 -0.63 9.01
N MET A 160 -4.62 -1.37 9.39
CA MET A 160 -4.01 -2.43 8.58
C MET A 160 -5.00 -3.46 8.04
N PRO A 161 -6.02 -3.94 8.79
CA PRO A 161 -6.98 -4.91 8.25
C PRO A 161 -7.67 -4.45 6.97
N ILE A 162 -7.86 -3.13 6.78
CA ILE A 162 -8.42 -2.58 5.54
C ILE A 162 -7.46 -2.79 4.37
N LEU A 163 -6.16 -2.53 4.57
CA LEU A 163 -5.15 -2.71 3.55
C LEU A 163 -4.97 -4.19 3.19
N LEU A 164 -4.98 -5.09 4.18
CA LEU A 164 -4.88 -6.53 3.93
C LEU A 164 -6.09 -7.04 3.12
N LYS A 165 -7.30 -6.59 3.43
CA LYS A 165 -8.49 -6.89 2.62
C LYS A 165 -8.39 -6.35 1.20
N GLN A 166 -7.77 -5.19 0.99
CA GLN A 166 -7.51 -4.68 -0.37
C GLN A 166 -6.50 -5.57 -1.11
N ILE A 167 -5.41 -5.97 -0.45
CA ILE A 167 -4.41 -6.88 -1.04
C ILE A 167 -5.04 -8.23 -1.37
N ASP A 168 -5.87 -8.78 -0.47
CA ASP A 168 -6.57 -10.04 -0.68
C ASP A 168 -7.56 -9.96 -1.86
N ALA A 169 -8.32 -8.86 -1.97
CA ALA A 169 -9.26 -8.69 -3.06
C ALA A 169 -8.56 -8.46 -4.42
N ILE A 170 -7.40 -7.80 -4.46
CA ILE A 170 -6.71 -7.43 -5.70
C ILE A 170 -5.72 -8.53 -6.14
N ARG A 171 -5.08 -9.20 -5.18
CA ARG A 171 -3.97 -10.14 -5.38
C ARG A 171 -2.91 -9.61 -6.37
N PRO A 172 -2.25 -8.47 -6.12
CA PRO A 172 -1.25 -7.92 -7.04
C PRO A 172 -0.04 -8.86 -7.20
N GLU A 173 0.67 -8.74 -8.33
CA GLU A 173 1.94 -9.44 -8.57
C GLU A 173 3.11 -8.72 -7.87
N VAL A 174 3.04 -7.39 -7.83
CA VAL A 174 4.07 -6.53 -7.23
C VAL A 174 3.42 -5.46 -6.35
N ILE A 175 4.00 -5.25 -5.17
CA ILE A 175 3.73 -4.13 -4.28
C ILE A 175 4.94 -3.18 -4.27
N CYS A 176 4.70 -1.90 -4.53
CA CYS A 176 5.70 -0.85 -4.39
C CYS A 176 5.40 0.00 -3.15
N THR A 177 6.21 -0.11 -2.11
CA THR A 177 6.07 0.74 -0.92
C THR A 177 6.83 2.05 -1.11
N LEU A 178 6.15 3.16 -0.85
CA LEU A 178 6.67 4.51 -1.04
C LEU A 178 7.16 5.07 0.30
N GLY A 179 8.49 5.08 0.49
CA GLY A 179 9.15 5.63 1.66
C GLY A 179 9.37 4.62 2.80
N SER A 180 10.17 5.07 3.77
CA SER A 180 10.58 4.29 4.94
C SER A 180 9.42 3.72 5.76
N PRO A 181 8.37 4.51 6.09
CA PRO A 181 7.31 4.03 7.00
C PRO A 181 6.54 2.84 6.41
N ALA A 182 6.04 2.97 5.18
CA ALA A 182 5.33 1.91 4.48
C ALA A 182 6.21 0.65 4.30
N ALA A 183 7.47 0.83 3.91
CA ALA A 183 8.41 -0.28 3.73
C ALA A 183 8.68 -1.02 5.04
N LYS A 184 8.95 -0.30 6.13
CA LYS A 184 9.20 -0.88 7.46
C LYS A 184 8.02 -1.69 7.98
N ILE A 185 6.81 -1.14 7.84
CA ILE A 185 5.58 -1.79 8.31
C ILE A 185 5.31 -3.06 7.50
N MET A 186 5.34 -2.98 6.16
CA MET A 186 5.03 -4.13 5.30
C MET A 186 6.10 -5.23 5.33
N LEU A 187 7.36 -4.88 5.58
CA LEU A 187 8.46 -5.84 5.67
C LEU A 187 8.75 -6.31 7.10
N ASN A 188 8.13 -5.70 8.12
CA ASN A 188 8.48 -5.87 9.52
C ASN A 188 9.99 -5.66 9.79
N ARG A 189 10.53 -4.54 9.31
CA ARG A 189 11.97 -4.19 9.42
C ARG A 189 12.18 -2.84 10.07
N LYS A 190 13.36 -2.67 10.69
CA LYS A 190 13.78 -1.38 11.28
C LYS A 190 14.75 -0.59 10.39
N ASP A 191 15.28 -1.22 9.34
CA ASP A 191 16.22 -0.64 8.39
C ASP A 191 15.71 0.67 7.77
N GLY A 192 16.62 1.64 7.58
CA GLY A 192 16.29 2.88 6.85
C GLY A 192 16.02 2.62 5.37
N ILE A 193 15.24 3.50 4.73
CA ILE A 193 14.84 3.34 3.33
C ILE A 193 16.03 3.16 2.38
N SER A 194 17.17 3.81 2.65
CA SER A 194 18.39 3.68 1.84
C SER A 194 18.92 2.24 1.76
N ASN A 195 18.69 1.42 2.80
CA ASN A 195 19.12 0.01 2.85
C ASN A 195 18.09 -0.94 2.23
N LEU A 196 16.83 -0.51 2.11
CA LEU A 196 15.71 -1.33 1.65
C LEU A 196 15.38 -1.11 0.18
N ARG A 197 15.55 0.11 -0.33
CA ARG A 197 15.09 0.47 -1.67
C ARG A 197 15.75 -0.34 -2.79
N GLY A 198 14.97 -0.62 -3.83
CA GLY A 198 15.43 -1.32 -5.04
C GLY A 198 15.66 -2.81 -4.88
N LYS A 199 15.63 -3.33 -3.64
CA LYS A 199 15.68 -4.77 -3.36
C LYS A 199 14.29 -5.38 -3.54
N ILE A 200 14.27 -6.62 -3.99
CA ILE A 200 13.05 -7.41 -4.12
C ILE A 200 12.90 -8.27 -2.87
N PHE A 201 11.74 -8.19 -2.24
CA PHE A 201 11.36 -9.04 -1.11
C PHE A 201 10.18 -9.92 -1.49
N ASP A 202 10.17 -11.14 -0.99
CA ASP A 202 9.01 -12.01 -1.02
C ASP A 202 8.27 -11.89 0.31
N ILE A 203 7.00 -11.49 0.27
CA ILE A 203 6.16 -11.39 1.47
C ILE A 203 4.92 -12.27 1.34
N ARG A 204 4.37 -12.64 2.50
CA ARG A 204 3.11 -13.36 2.69
C ARG A 204 2.18 -12.48 3.53
N PRO A 205 1.47 -11.53 2.90
CA PRO A 205 0.71 -10.52 3.64
C PRO A 205 -0.60 -11.06 4.21
N LEU A 206 -1.06 -12.24 3.76
CA LEU A 206 -2.35 -12.80 4.14
C LEU A 206 -2.14 -13.97 5.11
N PRO A 207 -2.55 -13.83 6.38
CA PRO A 207 -2.39 -14.91 7.38
C PRO A 207 -3.24 -16.13 7.02
N ASP A 208 -4.44 -15.89 6.49
CA ASP A 208 -5.42 -16.92 6.13
C ASP A 208 -5.11 -17.61 4.79
N ASP A 209 -4.10 -17.13 4.05
CA ASP A 209 -3.63 -17.72 2.79
C ASP A 209 -2.08 -17.69 2.73
N PRO A 210 -1.41 -18.63 3.41
CA PRO A 210 0.05 -18.66 3.53
C PRO A 210 0.77 -19.01 2.21
N ASP A 211 0.04 -19.50 1.22
CA ASP A 211 0.58 -19.83 -0.11
C ASP A 211 0.63 -18.61 -1.02
N TYR A 212 -0.21 -17.62 -0.77
CA TYR A 212 -0.13 -16.34 -1.48
C TYR A 212 1.17 -15.60 -1.16
N ARG A 213 2.00 -15.44 -2.19
CA ARG A 213 3.23 -14.66 -2.17
C ARG A 213 3.14 -13.51 -3.14
N VAL A 214 3.68 -12.36 -2.73
CA VAL A 214 3.78 -11.18 -3.58
C VAL A 214 5.17 -10.58 -3.46
N LYS A 215 5.67 -10.05 -4.58
CA LYS A 215 6.94 -9.33 -4.60
C LYS A 215 6.74 -7.93 -4.04
N LEU A 216 7.58 -7.49 -3.12
CA LEU A 216 7.58 -6.12 -2.60
C LEU A 216 8.90 -5.44 -2.95
N VAL A 217 8.83 -4.26 -3.57
CA VAL A 217 9.99 -3.42 -3.89
C VAL A 217 9.84 -2.04 -3.26
N PRO A 218 10.64 -1.69 -2.24
CA PRO A 218 10.61 -0.35 -1.67
C PRO A 218 11.27 0.68 -2.58
N THR A 219 10.78 1.92 -2.55
CA THR A 219 11.47 3.08 -3.14
C THR A 219 11.27 4.32 -2.27
N PHE A 220 11.86 5.44 -2.68
CA PHE A 220 11.67 6.71 -2.00
C PHE A 220 10.24 7.23 -2.15
N HIS A 221 9.74 7.91 -1.10
CA HIS A 221 8.46 8.59 -1.19
C HIS A 221 8.54 9.78 -2.17
N PRO A 222 7.54 10.04 -3.02
CA PRO A 222 7.56 11.16 -3.97
C PRO A 222 7.81 12.53 -3.30
N ALA A 223 7.28 12.74 -2.08
CA ALA A 223 7.56 13.97 -1.32
C ALA A 223 9.06 14.16 -1.00
N TYR A 224 9.81 13.08 -0.78
CA TYR A 224 11.26 13.15 -0.61
C TYR A 224 11.96 13.53 -1.91
N LEU A 225 11.51 12.98 -3.05
CA LEU A 225 12.06 13.29 -4.38
C LEU A 225 11.82 14.75 -4.81
N LEU A 226 10.73 15.36 -4.34
CA LEU A 226 10.47 16.78 -4.55
C LEU A 226 11.44 17.66 -3.74
N ARG A 227 11.80 17.25 -2.52
CA ARG A 227 12.76 17.97 -1.67
C ARG A 227 14.23 17.67 -2.03
N ASN A 228 14.50 16.50 -2.61
CA ASN A 228 15.82 16.04 -3.00
C ASN A 228 15.82 15.53 -4.46
N PRO A 229 15.86 16.42 -5.46
CA PRO A 229 15.81 16.04 -6.87
C PRO A 229 16.87 15.05 -7.34
N PRO A 230 18.14 15.10 -6.86
CA PRO A 230 19.14 14.08 -7.18
C PRO A 230 18.70 12.64 -6.88
N ALA A 231 17.84 12.43 -5.88
CA ALA A 231 17.31 11.10 -5.54
C ALA A 231 16.31 10.54 -6.57
N LYS A 232 15.88 11.33 -7.57
CA LYS A 232 15.00 10.85 -8.65
C LYS A 232 15.68 9.79 -9.52
N LYS A 233 16.98 9.93 -9.79
CA LYS A 233 17.75 8.96 -10.57
C LYS A 233 17.76 7.58 -9.91
N PRO A 234 18.16 7.42 -8.63
CA PRO A 234 18.05 6.13 -7.96
C PRO A 234 16.60 5.65 -7.92
N ALA A 235 15.62 6.48 -7.53
CA ALA A 235 14.22 6.05 -7.51
C ALA A 235 13.76 5.48 -8.86
N TRP A 236 14.20 6.05 -9.97
CA TRP A 236 13.91 5.53 -11.30
C TRP A 236 14.50 4.13 -11.54
N GLU A 237 15.70 3.85 -11.04
CA GLU A 237 16.27 2.48 -11.09
C GLU A 237 15.38 1.47 -10.33
N ASP A 238 14.77 1.86 -9.19
CA ASP A 238 13.83 0.98 -8.47
C ASP A 238 12.57 0.71 -9.31
N ILE A 239 12.07 1.73 -9.99
CA ILE A 239 10.91 1.60 -10.87
C ILE A 239 11.21 0.66 -12.04
N LYS A 240 12.43 0.70 -12.61
CA LYS A 240 12.84 -0.27 -13.64
C LYS A 240 12.84 -1.71 -13.13
N VAL A 241 13.25 -1.95 -11.88
CA VAL A 241 13.16 -3.28 -11.25
C VAL A 241 11.71 -3.75 -11.22
N ILE A 242 10.79 -2.89 -10.77
CA ILE A 242 9.34 -3.18 -10.75
C ILE A 242 8.83 -3.48 -12.16
N MET A 243 9.17 -2.66 -13.16
CA MET A 243 8.78 -2.88 -14.54
C MET A 243 9.33 -4.21 -15.09
N GLY A 244 10.53 -4.62 -14.68
CA GLY A 244 11.10 -5.92 -15.02
C GLY A 244 10.29 -7.09 -14.48
N LEU A 245 9.74 -6.96 -13.26
CA LEU A 245 8.88 -7.99 -12.66
C LEU A 245 7.53 -8.14 -13.37
N LEU A 246 6.98 -7.06 -13.94
CA LEU A 246 5.69 -7.04 -14.63
C LEU A 246 5.75 -7.48 -16.11
N LYS A 247 6.95 -7.67 -16.68
CA LYS A 247 7.13 -8.07 -18.09
C LYS A 247 6.97 -9.58 -18.33
N LYS A 248 6.50 -10.33 -17.34
CA LYS A 248 6.15 -11.75 -17.48
C LYS A 248 4.74 -11.91 -18.01
#